data_AF-X0WK77-F1
#
_entry.id   AF-X0WK77-F1
#
_cell.length_a   1.000
_cell.length_b   1.000
_cell.length_c   1.000
_cell.angle_alpha   90.00
_cell.angle_beta   90.00
_cell.angle_gamma   90.00
#
_symmetry.space_group_name_H-M   'P 1'
#
loop_
_entity.id
_entity.type
_entity.pdbx_description
1 polymer ?
#
loop_
_entity_poly.entity_id
_entity_poly.type
_entity_poly.pdbx_seq_one_letter_code
_entity_poly.pdbx_strand_id
1 'polypeptide(L)'
;DGDVDLMAEVYVGRASAENAAEFSNFVYKTMGFENADAGDEYLRGVLLAGQFLGNQFGPDMMAFGKAYMKELKEGSTATGYTTIGFDSCELFNVSDLYQWDNDQAGESRWGASDMVAEMSSNSYAIVNHIGHGSADFGFNIRNTDAMNLTNDKFFFAQAQDCTPGKLEVDCLAERLTTSTRHGAYAVVLNSRYGFGWLNDYPWSSFDGGSQRGERQFWDAYFAEFIINLGAINADSHEDCIFLL
;
A
#
# COMPACT_ATOMS: atom_id res chain seq x y z
N ASP A 1 4.95 3.32 -37.17
CA ASP A 1 5.61 3.52 -35.89
C ASP A 1 4.87 4.61 -35.13
N GLY A 2 3.92 4.20 -34.31
CA GLY A 2 3.32 5.07 -33.30
C GLY A 2 3.91 4.59 -31.98
N ASP A 3 4.65 5.47 -31.32
CA ASP A 3 5.13 5.20 -29.97
C ASP A 3 3.91 4.95 -29.08
N VAL A 4 3.95 3.90 -28.26
CA VAL A 4 2.88 3.64 -27.29
C VAL A 4 3.20 4.51 -26.09
N ASP A 5 2.56 5.66 -26.04
CA ASP A 5 2.70 6.59 -24.92
C ASP A 5 1.99 6.02 -23.69
N LEU A 6 2.75 5.83 -22.61
CA LEU A 6 2.26 5.38 -21.31
C LEU A 6 2.26 6.53 -20.29
N MET A 7 2.60 7.75 -20.72
CA MET A 7 2.60 8.94 -19.89
C MET A 7 1.16 9.42 -19.64
N ALA A 8 0.90 9.94 -18.45
CA ALA A 8 -0.41 10.44 -18.07
C ALA A 8 -0.51 11.96 -18.28
N GLU A 9 -1.45 12.41 -19.11
CA GLU A 9 -1.78 13.84 -19.20
C GLU A 9 -2.79 14.29 -18.14
N VAL A 10 -3.50 13.34 -17.52
CA VAL A 10 -4.48 13.58 -16.47
C VAL A 10 -4.37 12.52 -15.38
N TYR A 11 -4.42 12.95 -14.12
CA TYR A 11 -4.41 12.06 -12.97
C TYR A 11 -5.83 11.56 -12.68
N VAL A 12 -6.00 10.24 -12.65
CA VAL A 12 -7.32 9.61 -12.50
C VAL A 12 -7.42 8.88 -11.17
N GLY A 13 -8.49 9.16 -10.44
CA GLY A 13 -8.94 8.38 -9.29
C GLY A 13 -10.41 8.01 -9.45
N ARG A 14 -10.87 7.00 -8.70
CA ARG A 14 -12.26 6.54 -8.74
C ARG A 14 -12.83 6.38 -7.33
N ALA A 15 -13.91 7.11 -7.05
CA ALA A 15 -14.81 6.78 -5.94
C ALA A 15 -15.78 5.68 -6.41
N SER A 16 -15.47 4.41 -6.11
CA SER A 16 -16.33 3.28 -6.49
C SER A 16 -17.45 3.11 -5.47
N ALA A 17 -18.54 3.85 -5.69
CA ALA A 17 -19.75 3.83 -4.87
C ALA A 17 -20.95 3.39 -5.72
N GLU A 18 -21.75 2.46 -5.20
CA GLU A 18 -22.94 1.94 -5.87
C GLU A 18 -24.19 2.78 -5.58
N ASN A 19 -24.14 3.60 -4.53
CA ASN A 19 -25.26 4.41 -4.09
C ASN A 19 -24.81 5.71 -3.38
N ALA A 20 -25.78 6.59 -3.10
CA ALA A 20 -25.52 7.89 -2.49
C ALA A 20 -24.95 7.79 -1.07
N ALA A 21 -25.25 6.72 -0.31
CA ALA A 21 -24.73 6.55 1.04
C ALA A 21 -23.23 6.20 1.01
N GLU A 22 -22.83 5.30 0.11
CA GLU A 22 -21.42 4.95 -0.09
C GLU A 22 -20.60 6.14 -0.60
N PHE A 23 -21.13 6.90 -1.55
CA PHE A 23 -20.46 8.11 -2.02
C PHE A 23 -20.35 9.15 -0.89
N SER A 24 -21.37 9.28 -0.05
CA SER A 24 -21.33 10.15 1.13
C SER A 24 -20.27 9.72 2.14
N ASN A 25 -20.05 8.42 2.33
CA ASN A 25 -18.98 7.91 3.21
C ASN A 25 -17.59 8.28 2.67
N PHE A 26 -17.37 8.11 1.37
CA PHE A 26 -16.11 8.51 0.73
C PHE A 26 -15.82 10.01 0.91
N VAL A 27 -16.80 10.87 0.63
CA VAL A 27 -16.67 12.33 0.83
C VAL A 27 -16.44 12.67 2.29
N TYR A 28 -17.15 12.02 3.22
CA TYR A 28 -16.99 12.22 4.66
C TYR A 28 -15.54 11.95 5.11
N LYS A 29 -14.94 10.85 4.65
CA LYS A 29 -13.56 10.51 4.99
C LYS A 29 -12.53 11.45 4.35
N THR A 30 -12.76 11.82 3.08
CA THR A 30 -11.92 12.81 2.38
C THR A 30 -11.90 14.13 3.14
N MET A 31 -13.09 14.66 3.49
CA MET A 31 -13.20 15.88 4.29
C MET A 31 -12.59 15.72 5.69
N GLY A 32 -12.75 14.57 6.34
CA GLY A 32 -12.17 14.31 7.65
C GLY A 32 -10.65 14.38 7.64
N PHE A 33 -10.00 13.83 6.60
CA PHE A 33 -8.55 13.92 6.44
C PHE A 33 -8.11 15.34 6.06
N GLU A 34 -8.73 15.97 5.07
CA GLU A 34 -8.35 17.32 4.60
C GLU A 34 -8.56 18.43 5.65
N ASN A 35 -9.49 18.23 6.59
CA ASN A 35 -9.75 19.16 7.69
C ASN A 35 -9.13 18.72 9.03
N ALA A 36 -8.29 17.67 9.02
CA ALA A 36 -7.60 17.25 10.24
C ALA A 36 -6.67 18.37 10.73
N ASP A 37 -6.50 18.45 12.06
CA ASP A 37 -5.53 19.39 12.64
C ASP A 37 -4.12 19.02 12.16
N ALA A 38 -3.44 19.96 11.51
CA ALA A 38 -2.08 19.79 11.05
C ALA A 38 -1.10 19.48 12.21
N GLY A 39 -1.46 19.74 13.46
CA GLY A 39 -0.71 19.35 14.65
C GLY A 39 -0.92 17.91 15.11
N ASP A 40 -1.90 17.18 14.56
CA ASP A 40 -2.22 15.82 15.01
C ASP A 40 -1.11 14.83 14.62
N GLU A 41 -0.66 14.02 15.59
CA GLU A 41 0.45 13.08 15.43
C GLU A 41 0.14 11.96 14.43
N TYR A 42 -1.13 11.56 14.27
CA TYR A 42 -1.48 10.48 13.34
C TYR A 42 -1.12 10.80 11.88
N LEU A 43 -1.09 12.08 11.50
CA LEU A 43 -0.68 12.53 10.17
C LEU A 43 0.76 12.14 9.83
N ARG A 44 1.56 11.82 10.85
CA ARG A 44 2.95 11.37 10.75
C ARG A 44 3.10 9.87 10.92
N GLY A 45 2.05 9.17 11.35
CA GLY A 45 2.10 7.74 11.58
C GLY A 45 2.05 6.97 10.27
N VAL A 46 3.03 6.08 10.10
CA VAL A 46 3.13 5.16 8.96
C VAL A 46 3.18 3.73 9.49
N LEU A 47 2.35 2.84 8.94
CA LEU A 47 2.45 1.41 9.19
C LEU A 47 3.02 0.72 7.94
N LEU A 48 4.09 -0.05 8.12
CA LEU A 48 4.64 -0.94 7.09
C LEU A 48 4.39 -2.39 7.52
N ALA A 49 3.53 -3.09 6.79
CA ALA A 49 3.11 -4.44 7.15
C ALA A 49 3.55 -5.49 6.10
N GLY A 50 4.02 -6.64 6.56
CA GLY A 50 4.56 -7.68 5.69
C GLY A 50 4.17 -9.08 6.12
N GLN A 51 3.54 -9.83 5.22
CA GLN A 51 3.19 -11.25 5.41
C GLN A 51 4.32 -12.19 4.95
N PHE A 52 4.24 -13.45 5.35
CA PHE A 52 4.91 -14.54 4.67
C PHE A 52 4.26 -14.75 3.30
N LEU A 53 5.05 -14.59 2.24
CA LEU A 53 4.64 -14.70 0.83
C LEU A 53 4.75 -16.15 0.35
N GLY A 54 5.64 -16.94 0.95
CA GLY A 54 5.90 -18.33 0.57
C GLY A 54 7.28 -18.52 -0.04
N ASN A 55 7.84 -19.72 0.14
CA ASN A 55 9.20 -20.06 -0.29
C ASN A 55 9.37 -20.04 -1.82
N GLN A 56 8.28 -20.05 -2.58
CA GLN A 56 8.30 -19.84 -4.03
C GLN A 56 8.71 -18.40 -4.42
N PHE A 57 8.64 -17.46 -3.49
CA PHE A 57 9.08 -16.07 -3.63
C PHE A 57 10.48 -15.84 -3.04
N GLY A 58 11.25 -16.91 -2.83
CA GLY A 58 12.67 -16.85 -2.46
C GLY A 58 12.96 -17.51 -1.11
N PRO A 59 14.25 -17.75 -0.80
CA PRO A 59 14.65 -18.31 0.48
C PRO A 59 14.63 -17.27 1.61
N ASP A 60 14.58 -17.73 2.86
CA ASP A 60 14.75 -16.92 4.07
C ASP A 60 13.89 -15.65 4.07
N MET A 61 14.48 -14.48 4.32
CA MET A 61 13.78 -13.20 4.44
C MET A 61 13.05 -12.78 3.14
N MET A 62 13.45 -13.32 1.97
CA MET A 62 12.79 -13.04 0.69
C MET A 62 11.39 -13.67 0.64
N ALA A 63 11.17 -14.75 1.38
CA ALA A 63 9.83 -15.34 1.51
C ALA A 63 8.88 -14.47 2.34
N PHE A 64 9.33 -13.31 2.84
CA PHE A 64 8.58 -12.45 3.74
C PHE A 64 8.58 -11.00 3.26
N GLY A 65 7.44 -10.35 3.45
CA GLY A 65 7.20 -8.96 3.12
C GLY A 65 8.12 -7.97 3.83
N LYS A 66 8.76 -8.38 4.93
CA LYS A 66 9.69 -7.54 5.69
C LYS A 66 10.76 -6.93 4.79
N ALA A 67 11.39 -7.72 3.92
CA ALA A 67 12.49 -7.25 3.10
C ALA A 67 12.05 -6.19 2.08
N TYR A 68 10.86 -6.36 1.52
CA TYR A 68 10.25 -5.43 0.56
C TYR A 68 9.87 -4.11 1.23
N MET A 69 9.18 -4.17 2.37
CA MET A 69 8.80 -2.99 3.16
C MET A 69 10.02 -2.23 3.69
N LYS A 70 11.12 -2.93 3.95
CA LYS A 70 12.39 -2.31 4.34
C LYS A 70 12.94 -1.38 3.27
N GLU A 71 12.79 -1.70 1.98
CA GLU A 71 13.19 -0.79 0.90
C GLU A 71 12.31 0.46 0.81
N LEU A 72 11.04 0.39 1.25
CA LEU A 72 10.20 1.59 1.38
C LEU A 72 10.61 2.44 2.58
N LYS A 73 11.03 1.79 3.67
CA LYS A 73 11.49 2.45 4.89
C LYS A 73 12.82 3.17 4.68
N GLU A 74 13.84 2.44 4.23
CA GLU A 74 15.22 2.92 4.17
C GLU A 74 15.56 3.57 2.82
N GLY A 75 14.75 3.32 1.79
CA GLY A 75 15.18 3.48 0.40
C GLY A 75 16.04 2.30 -0.04
N SER A 76 16.40 2.27 -1.32
CA SER A 76 17.26 1.21 -1.86
C SER A 76 17.90 1.65 -3.18
N THR A 77 19.14 1.23 -3.40
CA THR A 77 19.83 1.31 -4.71
C THR A 77 19.91 -0.08 -5.37
N ALA A 78 19.22 -1.06 -4.82
CA ALA A 78 19.22 -2.41 -5.37
C ALA A 78 18.57 -2.40 -6.77
N THR A 79 18.88 -3.44 -7.55
CA THR A 79 18.16 -3.76 -8.79
C THR A 79 18.23 -2.69 -9.89
N GLY A 80 19.23 -1.81 -9.83
CA GLY A 80 19.62 -0.93 -10.95
C GLY A 80 19.05 0.48 -10.92
N TYR A 81 18.27 0.84 -9.89
CA TYR A 81 17.70 2.17 -9.69
C TYR A 81 17.68 2.54 -8.22
N THR A 82 17.60 3.85 -7.92
CA THR A 82 17.66 4.38 -6.55
C THR A 82 16.33 4.98 -6.17
N THR A 83 15.84 4.64 -4.99
CA THR A 83 14.64 5.26 -4.41
C THR A 83 14.91 5.69 -2.97
N ILE A 84 14.31 6.79 -2.55
CA ILE A 84 14.35 7.34 -1.21
C ILE A 84 13.15 6.81 -0.41
N GLY A 85 13.41 6.41 0.84
CA GLY A 85 12.39 5.90 1.75
C GLY A 85 11.99 6.86 2.87
N PHE A 86 11.06 6.42 3.71
CA PHE A 86 10.55 7.18 4.86
C PHE A 86 11.62 7.69 5.83
N ASP A 87 12.70 6.93 6.06
CA ASP A 87 13.80 7.29 6.96
C ASP A 87 14.57 8.55 6.51
N SER A 88 14.37 8.99 5.27
CA SER A 88 14.91 10.27 4.78
C SER A 88 14.23 11.50 5.38
N CYS A 89 13.06 11.32 6.00
CA CYS A 89 12.22 12.39 6.50
C CYS A 89 11.85 12.16 7.97
N GLU A 90 12.48 12.93 8.86
CA GLU A 90 12.25 12.86 10.32
C GLU A 90 10.81 13.21 10.74
N LEU A 91 9.98 13.69 9.81
CA LEU A 91 8.57 13.95 10.06
C LEU A 91 7.78 12.68 10.35
N PHE A 92 8.12 11.55 9.70
CA PHE A 92 7.33 10.33 9.80
C PHE A 92 7.76 9.46 10.98
N ASN A 93 6.78 8.90 11.67
CA ASN A 93 6.97 7.87 12.69
C ASN A 93 6.53 6.52 12.12
N VAL A 94 7.52 5.69 11.76
CA VAL A 94 7.30 4.41 11.08
C VAL A 94 7.19 3.26 12.08
N SER A 95 6.05 2.58 12.08
CA SER A 95 5.80 1.32 12.77
C SER A 95 5.88 0.14 11.80
N ASP A 96 6.32 -1.00 12.30
CA ASP A 96 6.53 -2.21 11.51
C ASP A 96 5.62 -3.35 12.03
N LEU A 97 4.96 -4.09 11.13
CA LEU A 97 4.18 -5.29 11.46
C LEU A 97 4.58 -6.44 10.51
N TYR A 98 5.61 -7.21 10.90
CA TYR A 98 6.23 -8.21 10.03
C TYR A 98 6.10 -9.63 10.58
N GLN A 99 5.52 -10.55 9.78
CA GLN A 99 5.42 -11.96 10.18
C GLN A 99 6.78 -12.61 10.44
N TRP A 100 7.85 -12.15 9.77
CA TRP A 100 9.23 -12.61 10.02
C TRP A 100 9.64 -12.39 11.47
N ASP A 101 9.36 -11.21 12.04
CA ASP A 101 9.83 -10.87 13.38
C ASP A 101 9.10 -11.70 14.45
N ASN A 102 7.80 -11.91 14.28
CA ASN A 102 7.05 -12.84 15.13
C ASN A 102 7.58 -14.28 15.00
N ASP A 103 7.84 -14.76 13.77
CA ASP A 103 8.36 -16.11 13.54
C ASP A 103 9.74 -16.31 14.17
N GLN A 104 10.65 -15.33 14.05
CA GLN A 104 11.96 -15.35 14.71
C GLN A 104 11.86 -15.26 16.24
N ALA A 105 10.85 -14.56 16.77
CA ALA A 105 10.57 -14.50 18.20
C ALA A 105 9.88 -15.77 18.74
N GLY A 106 9.51 -16.72 17.87
CA GLY A 106 8.73 -17.90 18.24
C GLY A 106 7.29 -17.57 18.65
N GLU A 107 6.80 -16.41 18.22
CA GLU A 107 5.44 -15.93 18.46
C GLU A 107 4.46 -16.44 17.40
N SER A 108 3.17 -16.27 17.67
CA SER A 108 2.14 -16.54 16.67
C SER A 108 2.23 -15.49 15.56
N ARG A 109 2.08 -15.93 14.29
CA ARG A 109 1.99 -15.00 13.17
C ARG A 109 0.84 -14.03 13.39
N TRP A 110 1.07 -12.74 13.10
CA TRP A 110 0.00 -11.76 13.12
C TRP A 110 -1.09 -12.11 12.09
N GLY A 111 -2.34 -11.90 12.47
CA GLY A 111 -3.54 -12.25 11.74
C GLY A 111 -4.44 -11.05 11.47
N ALA A 112 -5.65 -11.34 10.98
CA ALA A 112 -6.64 -10.32 10.65
C ALA A 112 -6.98 -9.40 11.84
N SER A 113 -7.06 -9.94 13.05
CA SER A 113 -7.35 -9.14 14.25
C SER A 113 -6.27 -8.10 14.56
N ASP A 114 -5.01 -8.41 14.30
CA ASP A 114 -3.89 -7.50 14.55
C ASP A 114 -3.94 -6.34 13.56
N MET A 115 -4.13 -6.63 12.27
CA MET A 115 -4.29 -5.57 11.26
C MET A 115 -5.53 -4.71 11.49
N VAL A 116 -6.67 -5.32 11.86
CA VAL A 116 -7.89 -4.56 12.21
C VAL A 116 -7.62 -3.64 13.40
N ALA A 117 -6.87 -4.10 14.40
CA ALA A 117 -6.49 -3.29 15.55
C ALA A 117 -5.59 -2.11 15.14
N GLU A 118 -4.55 -2.35 14.34
CA GLU A 118 -3.66 -1.29 13.85
C GLU A 118 -4.41 -0.26 13.00
N MET A 119 -5.22 -0.71 12.01
CA MET A 119 -6.02 0.17 11.16
C MET A 119 -7.10 0.94 11.94
N SER A 120 -7.61 0.37 13.04
CA SER A 120 -8.62 1.00 13.90
C SER A 120 -8.02 1.89 15.00
N SER A 121 -6.69 1.92 15.14
CA SER A 121 -6.01 2.57 16.25
C SER A 121 -6.01 4.10 16.19
N ASN A 122 -6.34 4.69 15.03
CA ASN A 122 -6.17 6.11 14.72
C ASN A 122 -4.73 6.63 14.82
N SER A 123 -3.73 5.73 14.73
CA SER A 123 -2.32 6.09 14.88
C SER A 123 -1.63 6.40 13.55
N TYR A 124 -2.21 5.99 12.42
CA TYR A 124 -1.56 6.03 11.11
C TYR A 124 -2.40 6.78 10.09
N ALA A 125 -1.74 7.67 9.33
CA ALA A 125 -2.30 8.28 8.13
C ALA A 125 -1.89 7.52 6.86
N ILE A 126 -0.88 6.64 6.95
CA ILE A 126 -0.36 5.86 5.83
C ILE A 126 -0.23 4.40 6.26
N VAL A 127 -0.74 3.48 5.44
CA VAL A 127 -0.62 2.03 5.63
C VAL A 127 -0.11 1.39 4.34
N ASN A 128 1.12 0.89 4.34
CA ASN A 128 1.68 0.11 3.24
C ASN A 128 1.71 -1.37 3.60
N HIS A 129 1.45 -2.23 2.62
CA HIS A 129 1.41 -3.67 2.85
C HIS A 129 1.87 -4.51 1.67
N ILE A 130 2.52 -5.63 1.98
CA ILE A 130 2.78 -6.70 1.02
C ILE A 130 2.36 -8.05 1.58
N GLY A 131 1.58 -8.77 0.78
CA GLY A 131 1.09 -10.10 1.10
C GLY A 131 0.30 -10.72 -0.04
N HIS A 132 -0.58 -11.65 0.34
CA HIS A 132 -1.47 -12.29 -0.60
C HIS A 132 -2.73 -11.47 -0.84
N GLY A 133 -3.28 -11.57 -2.06
CA GLY A 133 -4.49 -10.82 -2.43
C GLY A 133 -5.49 -11.59 -3.26
N SER A 134 -6.75 -11.24 -3.07
CA SER A 134 -7.89 -11.56 -3.94
C SER A 134 -8.87 -10.38 -3.89
N ALA A 135 -9.99 -10.42 -4.63
CA ALA A 135 -11.01 -9.39 -4.47
C ALA A 135 -11.51 -9.28 -3.01
N ASP A 136 -11.65 -10.41 -2.29
CA ASP A 136 -12.14 -10.47 -0.90
C ASP A 136 -11.03 -10.46 0.16
N PHE A 137 -9.75 -10.33 -0.23
CA PHE A 137 -8.64 -10.50 0.72
C PHE A 137 -7.43 -9.64 0.35
N GLY A 138 -6.84 -9.01 1.34
CA GLY A 138 -5.65 -8.16 1.23
C GLY A 138 -5.34 -7.58 2.61
N PHE A 139 -4.14 -7.04 2.84
CA PHE A 139 -3.69 -6.58 4.16
C PHE A 139 -3.82 -7.64 5.27
N ASN A 140 -3.94 -8.93 4.89
CA ASN A 140 -4.27 -10.07 5.78
C ASN A 140 -5.68 -10.02 6.41
N ILE A 141 -6.59 -9.22 5.83
CA ILE A 141 -7.98 -9.08 6.26
C ILE A 141 -8.93 -9.40 5.11
N ARG A 142 -10.18 -9.74 5.44
CA ARG A 142 -11.26 -9.91 4.48
C ARG A 142 -12.12 -8.66 4.34
N ASN A 143 -12.99 -8.66 3.33
CA ASN A 143 -14.05 -7.64 3.23
C ASN A 143 -14.85 -7.52 4.53
N THR A 144 -15.21 -8.65 5.15
CA THR A 144 -15.97 -8.65 6.41
C THR A 144 -15.21 -8.00 7.56
N ASP A 145 -13.89 -8.11 7.58
CA ASP A 145 -13.05 -7.50 8.62
C ASP A 145 -12.91 -5.99 8.37
N ALA A 146 -12.73 -5.57 7.12
CA ALA A 146 -12.72 -4.15 6.74
C ALA A 146 -14.03 -3.43 7.10
N MET A 147 -15.16 -4.14 7.03
CA MET A 147 -16.47 -3.62 7.47
C MET A 147 -16.58 -3.40 8.99
N ASN A 148 -15.67 -3.99 9.78
CA ASN A 148 -15.62 -3.88 11.23
C ASN A 148 -14.58 -2.86 11.73
N LEU A 149 -13.89 -2.14 10.83
CA LEU A 149 -12.98 -1.07 11.22
C LEU A 149 -13.73 0.02 12.01
N THR A 150 -13.05 0.60 12.99
CA THR A 150 -13.66 1.60 13.89
C THR A 150 -12.91 2.94 13.93
N ASN A 151 -11.91 3.14 13.07
CA ASN A 151 -11.14 4.39 13.04
C ASN A 151 -11.99 5.59 12.60
N ASP A 152 -11.81 6.72 13.27
CA ASP A 152 -12.37 8.03 12.89
C ASP A 152 -11.30 9.00 12.39
N LYS A 153 -10.02 8.60 12.43
CA LYS A 153 -8.92 9.19 11.67
C LYS A 153 -8.61 8.31 10.47
N PHE A 154 -8.68 8.89 9.27
CA PHE A 154 -8.64 8.15 8.02
C PHE A 154 -7.24 8.07 7.45
N PHE A 155 -6.93 6.95 6.80
CA PHE A 155 -5.61 6.69 6.23
C PHE A 155 -5.66 6.55 4.71
N PHE A 156 -4.52 6.78 4.08
CA PHE A 156 -4.20 6.27 2.76
C PHE A 156 -3.66 4.85 2.91
N ALA A 157 -4.05 3.92 2.04
CA ALA A 157 -3.47 2.59 2.02
C ALA A 157 -2.99 2.16 0.63
N GLN A 158 -1.80 1.57 0.57
CA GLN A 158 -1.24 0.99 -0.63
C GLN A 158 -0.82 -0.45 -0.34
N ALA A 159 -0.98 -1.34 -1.33
CA ALA A 159 -0.50 -2.70 -1.18
C ALA A 159 -0.10 -3.37 -2.49
N GLN A 160 0.86 -4.27 -2.36
CA GLN A 160 1.36 -5.14 -3.44
C GLN A 160 0.59 -6.46 -3.57
N ASP A 161 -0.51 -6.59 -2.83
CA ASP A 161 -1.37 -7.77 -2.86
C ASP A 161 -1.94 -8.00 -4.26
N CYS A 162 -2.23 -9.26 -4.61
CA CYS A 162 -2.55 -9.61 -5.98
C CYS A 162 -3.74 -8.86 -6.60
N THR A 163 -4.97 -8.93 -6.05
CA THR A 163 -6.17 -8.33 -6.69
C THR A 163 -7.19 -7.65 -5.76
N PRO A 164 -6.81 -6.98 -4.65
CA PRO A 164 -7.78 -6.34 -3.76
C PRO A 164 -8.46 -5.10 -4.37
N GLY A 165 -7.96 -4.57 -5.50
CA GLY A 165 -8.55 -3.47 -6.28
C GLY A 165 -9.33 -3.93 -7.52
N LYS A 166 -9.85 -5.17 -7.52
CA LYS A 166 -10.60 -5.73 -8.65
C LYS A 166 -12.03 -5.16 -8.75
N LEU A 167 -12.14 -3.91 -9.19
CA LEU A 167 -13.39 -3.12 -9.25
C LEU A 167 -14.48 -3.66 -10.20
N GLU A 168 -14.28 -4.83 -10.83
CA GLU A 168 -15.35 -5.52 -11.57
C GLU A 168 -16.26 -6.37 -10.66
N VAL A 169 -15.91 -6.51 -9.39
CA VAL A 169 -16.66 -7.21 -8.34
C VAL A 169 -16.46 -6.48 -7.02
N ASP A 170 -17.33 -6.72 -6.03
CA ASP A 170 -17.14 -6.26 -4.65
C ASP A 170 -15.74 -6.62 -4.14
N CYS A 171 -14.93 -5.60 -3.91
CA CYS A 171 -13.54 -5.79 -3.55
C CYS A 171 -13.12 -5.02 -2.30
N LEU A 172 -11.95 -5.37 -1.75
CA LEU A 172 -11.43 -4.76 -0.55
C LEU A 172 -11.21 -3.25 -0.70
N ALA A 173 -10.85 -2.77 -1.90
CA ALA A 173 -10.77 -1.34 -2.19
C ALA A 173 -12.08 -0.61 -1.89
N GLU A 174 -13.22 -1.17 -2.29
CA GLU A 174 -14.55 -0.61 -2.04
C GLU A 174 -14.93 -0.70 -0.56
N ARG A 175 -14.54 -1.79 0.13
CA ARG A 175 -14.77 -1.93 1.57
C ARG A 175 -14.01 -0.89 2.38
N LEU A 176 -12.75 -0.64 2.01
CA LEU A 176 -11.91 0.33 2.69
C LEU A 176 -12.31 1.78 2.39
N THR A 177 -12.85 2.09 1.21
CA THR A 177 -13.04 3.49 0.77
C THR A 177 -14.49 3.98 0.79
N THR A 178 -15.48 3.16 0.46
CA THR A 178 -16.86 3.64 0.24
C THR A 178 -17.90 2.96 1.13
N SER A 179 -17.67 1.71 1.54
CA SER A 179 -18.69 0.90 2.22
C SER A 179 -19.06 1.38 3.63
N THR A 180 -18.12 2.00 4.37
CA THR A 180 -18.38 2.52 5.73
C THR A 180 -17.76 3.91 5.93
N ARG A 181 -18.12 4.56 7.05
CA ARG A 181 -17.49 5.81 7.51
C ARG A 181 -16.13 5.60 8.19
N HIS A 182 -15.61 4.38 8.18
CA HIS A 182 -14.31 4.01 8.72
C HIS A 182 -13.39 3.55 7.59
N GLY A 183 -12.14 3.24 7.91
CA GLY A 183 -11.13 2.80 6.96
C GLY A 183 -10.42 3.94 6.25
N ALA A 184 -10.14 3.74 4.97
CA ALA A 184 -9.28 4.60 4.17
C ALA A 184 -10.05 5.74 3.49
N TYR A 185 -9.42 6.90 3.33
CA TYR A 185 -9.93 7.96 2.44
C TYR A 185 -9.52 7.74 0.98
N ALA A 186 -8.40 7.04 0.74
CA ALA A 186 -7.93 6.67 -0.58
C ALA A 186 -7.08 5.40 -0.51
N VAL A 187 -7.03 4.64 -1.62
CA VAL A 187 -6.17 3.47 -1.74
C VAL A 187 -5.53 3.37 -3.12
N VAL A 188 -4.33 2.79 -3.19
CA VAL A 188 -3.70 2.33 -4.44
C VAL A 188 -3.54 0.81 -4.36
N LEU A 189 -4.35 0.09 -5.13
CA LEU A 189 -4.46 -1.36 -5.05
C LEU A 189 -4.51 -1.99 -6.43
N ASN A 190 -3.89 -3.16 -6.55
CA ASN A 190 -3.84 -3.92 -7.78
C ASN A 190 -5.23 -4.43 -8.21
N SER A 191 -5.61 -4.15 -9.45
CA SER A 191 -6.83 -4.69 -10.10
C SER A 191 -6.60 -6.07 -10.74
N ARG A 192 -5.34 -6.43 -10.96
CA ARG A 192 -4.83 -7.68 -11.55
C ARG A 192 -3.58 -8.07 -10.78
N TYR A 193 -3.14 -9.33 -10.91
CA TYR A 193 -1.99 -9.84 -10.16
C TYR A 193 -0.83 -8.84 -10.05
N GLY A 194 -0.53 -8.41 -8.82
CA GLY A 194 0.56 -7.50 -8.44
C GLY A 194 1.98 -7.98 -8.73
N PHE A 195 2.15 -8.93 -9.65
CA PHE A 195 3.41 -9.40 -10.20
C PHE A 195 4.63 -9.42 -9.24
N GLY A 196 4.75 -10.49 -8.46
CA GLY A 196 5.96 -10.83 -7.70
C GLY A 196 6.63 -12.07 -8.29
N TRP A 197 7.07 -12.05 -9.56
CA TRP A 197 7.67 -13.24 -10.17
C TRP A 197 9.20 -13.22 -10.08
N LEU A 198 9.78 -14.30 -9.55
CA LEU A 198 11.22 -14.55 -9.41
C LEU A 198 11.78 -15.47 -10.51
N ASN A 199 11.07 -15.70 -11.61
CA ASN A 199 11.50 -16.74 -12.55
C ASN A 199 12.68 -16.35 -13.46
N ASP A 200 13.29 -15.20 -13.22
CA ASP A 200 14.56 -14.82 -13.82
C ASP A 200 15.70 -15.06 -12.82
N TYR A 201 16.48 -16.10 -13.09
CA TYR A 201 17.70 -16.40 -12.36
C TYR A 201 18.74 -15.27 -12.57
N PRO A 202 19.49 -14.84 -11.53
CA PRO A 202 19.51 -15.40 -10.18
C PRO A 202 18.46 -14.78 -9.24
N TRP A 203 17.81 -15.67 -8.47
CA TRP A 203 16.80 -15.48 -7.40
C TRP A 203 17.16 -14.47 -6.29
N SER A 204 17.55 -13.25 -6.65
CA SER A 204 18.31 -12.34 -5.79
C SER A 204 17.81 -10.90 -5.82
N SER A 205 16.57 -10.70 -6.25
CA SER A 205 16.03 -9.39 -6.54
C SER A 205 14.65 -9.25 -5.91
N PHE A 206 14.41 -8.15 -5.21
CA PHE A 206 13.09 -7.75 -4.71
C PHE A 206 12.24 -7.08 -5.79
N ASP A 207 12.72 -7.03 -7.04
CA ASP A 207 12.21 -6.17 -8.13
C ASP A 207 10.97 -6.74 -8.84
N GLY A 208 9.93 -7.07 -8.07
CA GLY A 208 8.61 -7.33 -8.62
C GLY A 208 7.97 -6.03 -9.13
N GLY A 209 7.03 -6.14 -10.07
CA GLY A 209 6.37 -4.96 -10.65
C GLY A 209 5.69 -4.07 -9.61
N SER A 210 4.99 -4.66 -8.63
CA SER A 210 4.41 -3.87 -7.53
C SER A 210 5.46 -3.28 -6.59
N GLN A 211 6.56 -3.98 -6.32
CA GLN A 211 7.64 -3.43 -5.49
C GLN A 211 8.25 -2.22 -6.17
N ARG A 212 8.51 -2.31 -7.48
CA ARG A 212 9.05 -1.21 -8.27
C ARG A 212 8.10 -0.01 -8.25
N GLY A 213 6.83 -0.24 -8.54
CA GLY A 213 5.81 0.80 -8.52
C GLY A 213 5.63 1.46 -7.14
N GLU A 214 5.63 0.69 -6.05
CA GLU A 214 5.50 1.24 -4.70
C GLU A 214 6.77 1.98 -4.23
N ARG A 215 7.96 1.50 -4.60
CA ARG A 215 9.21 2.22 -4.35
C ARG A 215 9.24 3.57 -5.07
N GLN A 216 8.87 3.61 -6.36
CA GLN A 216 8.79 4.85 -7.12
C GLN A 216 7.66 5.77 -6.62
N PHE A 217 6.55 5.21 -6.14
CA PHE A 217 5.48 6.00 -5.53
C PHE A 217 6.00 6.81 -4.34
N TRP A 218 6.75 6.19 -3.44
CA TRP A 218 7.30 6.92 -2.30
C TRP A 218 8.50 7.79 -2.69
N ASP A 219 9.30 7.39 -3.68
CA ASP A 219 10.38 8.22 -4.21
C ASP A 219 9.87 9.55 -4.78
N ALA A 220 8.79 9.54 -5.57
CA ALA A 220 8.14 10.73 -6.10
C ALA A 220 7.75 11.74 -5.00
N TYR A 221 7.36 11.25 -3.82
CA TYR A 221 7.10 12.13 -2.68
C TYR A 221 8.40 12.68 -2.06
N PHE A 222 9.40 11.82 -1.82
CA PHE A 222 10.61 12.18 -1.07
C PHE A 222 11.69 12.88 -1.90
N ALA A 223 11.95 12.39 -3.11
CA ALA A 223 12.97 12.88 -4.03
C ALA A 223 12.44 14.01 -4.91
N GLU A 224 11.19 13.92 -5.36
CA GLU A 224 10.62 14.84 -6.35
C GLU A 224 9.64 15.86 -5.78
N PHE A 225 9.26 15.70 -4.50
CA PHE A 225 8.36 16.59 -3.77
C PHE A 225 6.96 16.69 -4.40
N ILE A 226 6.50 15.62 -5.04
CA ILE A 226 5.14 15.51 -5.55
C ILE A 226 4.21 15.16 -4.38
N ILE A 227 3.18 15.99 -4.14
CA ILE A 227 2.32 15.88 -2.94
C ILE A 227 0.87 15.48 -3.24
N ASN A 228 0.52 15.27 -4.51
CA ASN A 228 -0.81 14.83 -4.92
C ASN A 228 -0.81 13.33 -5.20
N LEU A 229 -1.65 12.53 -4.51
CA LEU A 229 -1.69 11.07 -4.67
C LEU A 229 -1.87 10.60 -6.12
N GLY A 230 -2.68 11.29 -6.91
CA GLY A 230 -2.89 10.95 -8.31
C GLY A 230 -1.66 11.22 -9.17
N ALA A 231 -0.96 12.32 -8.90
CA ALA A 231 0.30 12.67 -9.57
C ALA A 231 1.41 11.69 -9.19
N ILE A 232 1.57 11.39 -7.91
CA ILE A 232 2.54 10.41 -7.39
C ILE A 232 2.32 9.03 -8.05
N ASN A 233 1.07 8.58 -8.15
CA ASN A 233 0.75 7.30 -8.77
C ASN A 233 0.99 7.28 -10.29
N ALA A 234 0.86 8.42 -10.97
CA ALA A 234 1.16 8.49 -12.39
C ALA A 234 2.67 8.46 -12.61
N ASP A 235 3.37 9.33 -11.90
CA ASP A 235 4.82 9.45 -11.91
C ASP A 235 5.50 8.09 -11.64
N SER A 236 5.05 7.35 -10.62
CA SER A 236 5.63 6.04 -10.30
C SER A 236 5.50 5.00 -11.42
N HIS A 237 4.45 5.08 -12.25
CA HIS A 237 4.32 4.24 -13.43
C HIS A 237 5.19 4.72 -14.58
N GLU A 238 5.28 6.03 -14.78
CA GLU A 238 6.09 6.65 -15.83
C GLU A 238 7.57 6.35 -15.63
N ASP A 239 8.04 6.48 -14.39
CA ASP A 239 9.39 6.13 -13.98
C ASP A 239 9.72 4.66 -14.24
N CYS A 240 8.74 3.77 -14.06
CA CYS A 240 8.93 2.36 -14.36
C CYS A 240 9.13 2.09 -15.86
N ILE A 241 8.66 2.96 -16.78
CA ILE A 241 8.87 2.80 -18.23
C ILE A 241 10.35 2.85 -18.57
N PHE A 242 11.08 3.76 -17.93
CA PHE A 242 12.51 3.98 -18.18
C PHE A 242 13.42 2.95 -17.49
N LEU A 243 12.82 2.03 -16.72
CA LEU A 243 13.49 0.94 -16.00
C LEU A 243 13.27 -0.44 -16.66
N LEU A 244 12.63 -0.48 -17.84
CA LEU A 244 12.39 -1.70 -18.64
C LEU A 244 13.53 -2.04 -19.62
#